data_AF-A0A399NTH6-F1
#
_entry.id   AF-A0A399NTH6-F1
#
_cell.length_a   1.000
_cell.length_b   1.000
_cell.length_c   1.000
_cell.angle_alpha   90.00
_cell.angle_beta   90.00
_cell.angle_gamma   90.00
#
_symmetry.space_group_name_H-M   'P 1'
#
loop_
_entity.id
_entity.type
_entity.pdbx_description
1 polymer ?
#
loop_
_entity_poly.entity_id
_entity_poly.type
_entity_poly.pdbx_seq_one_letter_code
_entity_poly.pdbx_strand_id
1 'polypeptide(L)' 'LVDCTGVDAGVRAEAGVLRGPRGAVAYAVMAHFDDADLRARLAVRDALGVVGLDLLEHVH' A
#
# COMPACT_ATOMS: atom_id res chain seq x y z
N LEU A 1 12.04 -5.41 -5.12
CA LEU A 1 11.04 -4.56 -4.43
C LEU A 1 11.75 -3.91 -3.25
N VAL A 2 11.69 -2.59 -3.11
CA VAL A 2 12.05 -1.91 -1.87
C VAL A 2 10.80 -1.15 -1.47
N ASP A 3 10.28 -1.45 -0.29
CA ASP A 3 9.08 -0.84 0.24
C ASP A 3 9.29 -0.55 1.73
N CYS A 4 8.65 0.51 2.21
CA CYS A 4 8.60 0.90 3.60
C CYS A 4 7.13 0.97 4.03
N THR A 5 6.79 0.27 5.12
CA THR A 5 5.46 0.35 5.73
C THR A 5 5.51 1.18 7.00
N GLY A 6 4.50 2.03 7.20
CA GLY A 6 4.29 2.82 8.39
C GLY A 6 2.95 2.49 9.03
N VAL A 7 2.90 2.45 10.36
CA VAL A 7 1.67 2.20 11.12
C VAL A 7 1.62 3.14 12.32
N ASP A 8 0.48 3.77 12.51
CA ASP A 8 0.12 4.50 13.72
C ASP A 8 -1.38 4.30 14.01
N ALA A 9 -1.88 4.79 15.15
CA ALA A 9 -3.30 4.70 15.52
C ALA A 9 -4.18 5.35 14.43
N GLY A 10 -5.01 4.53 13.77
CA GLY A 10 -5.89 4.95 12.69
C GLY A 10 -5.18 5.36 11.39
N VAL A 11 -3.89 5.05 11.24
CA VAL A 11 -3.12 5.34 10.03
C VAL A 11 -2.28 4.15 9.60
N ARG A 12 -2.32 3.84 8.31
CA ARG A 12 -1.37 2.92 7.70
C ARG A 12 -0.85 3.50 6.40
N ALA A 13 0.46 3.42 6.21
CA ALA A 13 1.15 3.93 5.04
C ALA A 13 2.06 2.87 4.41
N GLU A 14 2.26 2.99 3.10
CA GLU A 14 3.16 2.17 2.30
C GLU A 14 3.84 3.06 1.25
N ALA A 15 5.14 2.88 1.03
CA ALA A 15 5.88 3.64 0.03
C ALA A 15 7.04 2.82 -0.53
N GLY A 16 7.09 2.71 -1.85
CA GLY A 16 8.04 1.82 -2.51
C GLY A 16 8.25 2.11 -3.98
N VAL A 17 9.03 1.22 -4.61
CA VAL A 17 9.28 1.24 -6.07
C VAL A 17 8.93 -0.12 -6.67
N LEU A 18 8.01 -0.12 -7.62
CA LEU A 18 7.64 -1.25 -8.46
C LEU A 18 8.47 -1.20 -9.75
N ARG A 19 8.98 -2.36 -10.19
CA ARG A 19 9.77 -2.50 -11.42
C ARG A 19 9.18 -3.64 -12.25
N GLY A 20 8.85 -3.36 -13.50
CA GLY A 20 8.39 -4.33 -14.48
C GLY A 20 9.17 -4.22 -15.80
N PRO A 21 8.87 -5.07 -16.80
CA PRO A 21 9.55 -5.06 -18.09
C PRO A 21 9.41 -3.72 -18.84
N ARG A 22 8.29 -2.99 -18.64
CA ARG A 22 8.00 -1.72 -19.33
C ARG A 22 8.54 -0.48 -18.60
N GLY A 23 9.06 -0.61 -17.38
CA GLY A 23 9.60 0.53 -16.63
C GLY A 23 9.55 0.37 -15.12
N ALA A 24 9.56 1.50 -14.40
CA ALA A 24 9.47 1.53 -12.95
C ALA A 24 8.56 2.67 -12.48
N VAL A 25 7.84 2.44 -11.38
CA VAL A 25 6.97 3.42 -10.71
C VAL A 25 7.38 3.52 -9.25
N ALA A 26 7.56 4.74 -8.76
CA ALA A 26 7.63 5.04 -7.35
C ALA A 26 6.24 5.42 -6.84
N TYR A 27 5.84 4.95 -5.66
CA TYR A 27 4.54 5.20 -5.08
C TYR A 27 4.63 5.48 -3.59
N ALA A 28 3.62 6.19 -3.08
CA ALA A 28 3.36 6.35 -1.66
C ALA A 28 1.83 6.42 -1.47
N VAL A 29 1.32 5.64 -0.52
CA VAL A 29 -0.10 5.57 -0.19
C VAL A 29 -0.26 5.63 1.33
N MET A 30 -1.28 6.35 1.78
CA MET A 30 -1.65 6.46 3.18
C MET A 30 -3.17 6.30 3.30
N ALA A 31 -3.59 5.49 4.24
CA ALA A 31 -4.99 5.25 4.54
C ALA A 31 -5.27 5.59 6.00
N HIS A 32 -6.29 6.43 6.19
CA HIS A 32 -6.89 6.69 7.49
C HIS A 32 -8.08 5.76 7.69
N PHE A 33 -8.18 5.17 8.88
CA PHE A 33 -9.28 4.26 9.21
C PHE A 33 -9.67 4.42 10.67
N ASP A 34 -10.93 4.09 10.99
CA ASP A 34 -11.37 4.00 12.38
C ASP A 34 -10.73 2.77 13.03
N ASP A 35 -9.85 3.00 13.99
CA ASP A 35 -9.08 1.96 14.67
C ASP A 35 -9.86 1.30 15.82
N ALA A 36 -11.13 1.02 15.58
CA ALA A 36 -12.04 0.47 16.57
C ALA A 36 -11.87 -1.05 16.76
N ASP A 37 -11.47 -1.78 15.72
CA ASP A 37 -11.33 -3.23 15.77
C ASP A 37 -10.28 -3.81 14.79
N LEU A 38 -9.98 -5.10 14.98
CA LEU A 38 -9.04 -5.85 14.14
C LEU A 38 -9.53 -5.97 12.68
N ARG A 39 -10.85 -5.98 12.44
CA ARG A 39 -11.38 -6.10 11.08
C ARG A 39 -11.06 -4.85 10.28
N ALA A 40 -11.19 -3.66 10.88
CA ALA A 40 -10.79 -2.40 10.24
C ALA A 40 -9.29 -2.39 9.89
N ARG A 41 -8.43 -2.84 10.82
CA ARG A 41 -6.97 -2.98 10.60
C ARG A 41 -6.62 -3.94 9.45
N LEU A 42 -7.32 -5.07 9.35
CA LEU A 42 -7.09 -6.03 8.28
C LEU A 42 -7.60 -5.50 6.93
N ALA A 43 -8.78 -4.88 6.92
CA ALA A 43 -9.35 -4.28 5.72
C ALA A 43 -8.43 -3.21 5.11
N VAL A 44 -7.83 -2.33 5.94
CA VAL A 44 -6.91 -1.31 5.44
C VAL A 44 -5.61 -1.90 4.88
N ARG A 45 -5.09 -2.96 5.51
CA ARG A 45 -3.90 -3.67 5.01
C ARG A 45 -4.19 -4.31 3.64
N ASP A 46 -5.33 -4.96 3.51
CA ASP A 46 -5.71 -5.62 2.27
C ASP A 46 -5.99 -4.58 1.16
N ALA A 47 -6.60 -3.43 1.49
CA ALA A 47 -6.80 -2.32 0.56
C ALA A 47 -5.48 -1.74 0.02
N LEU A 48 -4.47 -1.54 0.89
CA LEU A 48 -3.14 -1.10 0.45
C LEU A 48 -2.50 -2.10 -0.53
N GLY A 49 -2.64 -3.40 -0.27
CA GLY A 49 -2.17 -4.44 -1.16
C GLY A 49 -2.84 -4.41 -2.54
N VAL A 50 -4.14 -4.11 -2.61
CA VAL A 50 -4.87 -3.94 -3.89
C VAL A 50 -4.31 -2.75 -4.67
N VAL A 51 -4.05 -1.62 -4.01
CA VAL A 51 -3.47 -0.43 -4.66
C VAL A 51 -2.09 -0.76 -5.25
N GLY A 52 -1.24 -1.45 -4.50
CA GLY A 52 0.08 -1.86 -5.00
C GLY A 52 0.00 -2.79 -6.22
N LEU A 53 -1.00 -3.68 -6.27
CA LEU A 53 -1.21 -4.59 -7.39
C LEU A 53 -1.67 -3.86 -8.65
N ASP A 54 -2.62 -2.93 -8.53
CA ASP A 54 -3.09 -2.08 -9.63
C ASP A 54 -1.94 -1.27 -10.25
N LEU A 55 -1.05 -0.74 -9.42
CA LEU A 55 0.16 -0.05 -9.86
C LEU A 55 1.16 -0.99 -10.58
N LEU A 56 1.23 -2.26 -10.19
CA LEU A 56 2.09 -3.25 -10.84
C LEU A 56 1.60 -3.57 -12.25
N GLU A 57 0.28 -3.68 -12.47
CA GLU A 57 -0.32 -3.87 -13.79
C GLU A 57 0.05 -2.72 -14.75
N HIS A 58 0.30 -1.53 -14.21
CA HIS A 58 0.73 -0.39 -15.01
C HIS A 58 2.18 -0.49 -15.53
N VAL A 59 3.08 -1.16 -14.78
CA VAL A 59 4.51 -1.28 -15.13
C VAL A 59 4.92 -2.64 -15.71
N HIS A 60 4.08 -3.66 -15.55
CA HIS A 60 4.31 -4.99 -16.12
C HIS A 60 3.95 -5.00 -17.61
#